data_AF-R2QKW6-F1
#
_entry.id   AF-R2QKW6-F1
#
_cell.length_a   1.000
_cell.length_b   1.000
_cell.length_c   1.000
_cell.angle_alpha   90.00
_cell.angle_beta   90.00
_cell.angle_gamma   90.00
#
_symmetry.space_group_name_H-M   'P 1'
#
loop_
_entity.id
_entity.type
_entity.pdbx_description
1 polymer ?
#
loop_
_entity_poly.entity_id
_entity_poly.type
_entity_poly.pdbx_seq_one_letter_code
_entity_poly.pdbx_strand_id
1 'polypeptide(L)'
;MKRKLILAIITGMIVLILLFIGKKYMDKKAVEKSYQDGIELIQNYVTDYLVKNYESIEKIEWQGVGVEWRSSPILGSSILGNYVNSKAKIFVSSDKFFTVRFTLTDEAEYDGDLNKYILKHSLNPNNIDSLLELEIENAVGNFNIGDKLDQLGSKKIKKSREGSPKAKIIYNLEIHELEY
;
A
#
# COMPACT_ATOMS: atom_id res chain seq x y z
N MET A 1 37.58 -19.33 -40.27
CA MET A 1 37.93 -18.39 -39.18
C MET A 1 36.86 -17.31 -38.95
N LYS A 2 36.41 -16.59 -39.98
CA LYS A 2 35.41 -15.49 -39.86
C LYS A 2 34.06 -15.88 -39.23
N ARG A 3 33.50 -17.06 -39.53
CA ARG A 3 32.20 -17.51 -38.95
C ARG A 3 32.25 -17.76 -37.43
N LYS A 4 33.35 -18.33 -36.92
CA LYS A 4 33.52 -18.56 -35.46
C LYS A 4 33.68 -17.24 -34.70
N LEU A 5 34.35 -16.25 -35.31
CA LEU A 5 34.48 -14.90 -34.76
C LEU A 5 33.14 -14.14 -34.76
N ILE A 6 32.36 -14.23 -35.85
CA ILE A 6 31.00 -13.63 -35.92
C ILE A 6 30.08 -14.26 -34.87
N LEU A 7 30.11 -15.59 -34.73
CA LEU A 7 29.32 -16.28 -33.71
C LEU A 7 29.72 -15.86 -32.28
N ALA A 8 31.02 -15.72 -32.01
CA ALA A 8 31.52 -15.25 -30.72
C ALA A 8 31.07 -13.81 -30.40
N ILE A 9 31.06 -12.91 -31.40
CA ILE A 9 30.57 -11.54 -31.25
C ILE A 9 29.06 -11.52 -30.96
N ILE A 10 28.27 -12.29 -31.71
CA ILE A 10 26.81 -12.39 -31.50
C ILE A 10 26.50 -12.93 -30.10
N THR A 11 27.15 -14.01 -29.69
CA THR A 11 26.98 -14.57 -28.35
C THR A 11 27.38 -13.58 -27.26
N GLY A 12 28.49 -12.85 -27.45
CA GLY A 12 28.92 -11.79 -26.53
C GLY A 12 27.88 -10.67 -26.39
N MET A 13 27.27 -10.23 -27.50
CA MET A 13 26.19 -9.23 -27.47
C MET A 13 24.94 -9.73 -26.74
N ILE A 14 24.54 -11.00 -26.96
CA ILE A 14 23.40 -11.59 -26.26
C ILE A 14 23.64 -11.61 -24.75
N VAL A 15 24.83 -12.00 -24.31
CA VAL A 15 25.20 -12.00 -22.88
C VAL A 15 25.13 -10.58 -22.30
N LEU A 16 25.64 -9.56 -23.01
CA LEU A 16 25.57 -8.17 -22.56
C LEU A 16 24.12 -7.66 -22.43
N ILE A 17 23.24 -8.01 -23.38
CA ILE A 17 21.82 -7.66 -23.33
C ILE A 17 21.15 -8.33 -22.11
N LEU A 18 21.41 -9.62 -21.88
CA LEU A 18 20.86 -10.35 -20.73
C LEU A 18 21.34 -9.77 -19.39
N LEU A 19 22.61 -9.37 -19.29
CA LEU A 19 23.14 -8.70 -18.11
C LEU A 19 22.46 -7.35 -17.85
N PHE A 20 22.22 -6.57 -18.91
CA PHE A 20 21.54 -5.28 -18.78
C PHE A 20 20.07 -5.43 -18.35
N ILE A 21 19.34 -6.37 -18.95
CA ILE A 21 17.97 -6.70 -18.56
C ILE A 21 17.93 -7.21 -17.11
N GLY A 22 18.87 -8.09 -16.74
CA GLY A 22 18.98 -8.63 -15.38
C GLY A 22 19.20 -7.54 -14.34
N LYS A 23 20.10 -6.58 -14.60
CA LYS A 23 20.31 -5.42 -13.72
C LYS A 23 19.03 -4.60 -13.55
N LYS A 24 18.36 -4.23 -14.65
CA LYS A 24 17.11 -3.46 -14.59
C LYS A 24 16.01 -4.17 -13.80
N TYR A 25 15.91 -5.50 -13.93
CA TYR A 25 14.95 -6.30 -13.16
C TYR A 25 15.26 -6.28 -11.66
N MET A 26 16.53 -6.43 -11.28
CA MET A 26 16.95 -6.38 -9.88
C MET A 26 16.69 -5.00 -9.26
N ASP A 27 16.98 -3.92 -10.00
CA ASP A 27 16.71 -2.55 -9.56
C ASP A 27 15.20 -2.34 -9.31
N LYS A 28 14.33 -2.83 -10.22
CA LYS A 28 12.87 -2.80 -10.02
C LYS A 28 12.45 -3.57 -8.77
N LYS A 29 12.98 -4.79 -8.58
CA LYS A 29 12.65 -5.62 -7.40
C LYS A 29 13.09 -4.98 -6.09
N ALA A 30 14.21 -4.28 -6.07
CA ALA A 30 14.67 -3.54 -4.89
C ALA A 30 13.71 -2.40 -4.53
N VAL A 31 13.24 -1.63 -5.54
CA VAL A 31 12.24 -0.56 -5.33
C VAL A 31 10.91 -1.13 -4.84
N GLU A 32 10.42 -2.19 -5.50
CA GLU A 32 9.22 -2.91 -5.10
C GLU A 32 9.29 -3.37 -3.64
N LYS A 33 10.41 -3.97 -3.24
CA LYS A 33 10.63 -4.39 -1.85
C LYS A 33 10.60 -3.21 -0.88
N SER A 34 11.22 -2.09 -1.25
CA SER A 34 11.19 -0.86 -0.44
C SER A 34 9.77 -0.35 -0.22
N TYR A 35 8.92 -0.37 -1.25
CA TYR A 35 7.51 -0.01 -1.13
C TYR A 35 6.73 -0.96 -0.25
N GLN A 36 6.96 -2.26 -0.38
CA GLN A 36 6.35 -3.26 0.50
C GLN A 36 6.71 -3.01 1.96
N ASP A 37 7.97 -2.68 2.25
CA ASP A 37 8.43 -2.42 3.62
C ASP A 37 7.80 -1.16 4.21
N GLY A 38 7.69 -0.09 3.41
CA GLY A 38 6.98 1.12 3.82
C GLY A 38 5.49 0.89 4.06
N ILE A 39 4.82 0.15 3.17
CA ILE A 39 3.40 -0.19 3.35
C ILE A 39 3.20 -1.12 4.55
N GLU A 40 4.09 -2.09 4.80
CA GLU A 40 4.01 -2.97 5.97
C GLU A 40 4.03 -2.17 7.28
N LEU A 41 4.88 -1.14 7.39
CA LEU A 41 4.90 -0.24 8.54
C LEU A 41 3.55 0.44 8.77
N ILE A 42 2.95 0.96 7.69
CA ILE A 42 1.64 1.62 7.74
C ILE A 42 0.55 0.62 8.13
N GLN A 43 0.52 -0.55 7.49
CA GLN A 43 -0.49 -1.58 7.77
C GLN A 43 -0.44 -2.00 9.24
N ASN A 44 0.76 -2.25 9.77
CA ASN A 44 0.96 -2.64 11.16
C ASN A 44 0.53 -1.54 12.13
N TYR A 45 0.98 -0.29 11.91
CA TYR A 45 0.65 0.82 12.80
C TYR A 45 -0.85 1.13 12.83
N VAL A 46 -1.48 1.25 11.66
CA VAL A 46 -2.90 1.55 11.55
C VAL A 46 -3.72 0.39 12.12
N THR A 47 -3.39 -0.85 11.77
CA THR A 47 -4.13 -2.01 12.29
C THR A 47 -4.05 -2.09 13.81
N ASP A 48 -2.86 -1.94 14.39
CA ASP A 48 -2.67 -1.96 15.84
C ASP A 48 -3.48 -0.86 16.52
N TYR A 49 -3.44 0.36 15.98
CA TYR A 49 -4.22 1.48 16.50
C TYR A 49 -5.72 1.20 16.46
N LEU A 50 -6.24 0.78 15.31
CA LEU A 50 -7.67 0.51 15.13
C LEU A 50 -8.16 -0.61 16.06
N VAL A 51 -7.43 -1.73 16.10
CA VAL A 51 -7.78 -2.88 16.95
C VAL A 51 -7.75 -2.52 18.43
N LYS A 52 -6.83 -1.68 18.87
CA LYS A 52 -6.74 -1.30 20.30
C LYS A 52 -7.75 -0.24 20.72
N ASN A 53 -8.19 0.63 19.80
CA ASN A 53 -8.90 1.85 20.16
C ASN A 53 -10.34 1.92 19.63
N TYR A 54 -10.75 1.02 18.74
CA TYR A 54 -12.10 1.00 18.19
C TYR A 54 -12.80 -0.32 18.49
N GLU A 55 -14.06 -0.24 18.93
CA GLU A 55 -14.92 -1.41 19.12
C GLU A 55 -15.66 -1.80 17.82
N SER A 56 -16.19 -3.02 17.81
CA SER A 56 -17.05 -3.56 16.74
C SER A 56 -16.38 -3.74 15.37
N ILE A 57 -15.05 -3.65 15.27
CA ILE A 57 -14.33 -4.07 14.06
C ILE A 57 -14.28 -5.60 14.05
N GLU A 58 -14.92 -6.22 13.06
CA GLU A 58 -14.90 -7.67 12.89
C GLU A 58 -13.72 -8.13 12.04
N LYS A 59 -13.32 -7.32 11.04
CA LYS A 59 -12.24 -7.67 10.12
C LYS A 59 -11.57 -6.42 9.53
N ILE A 60 -10.27 -6.47 9.34
CA ILE A 60 -9.51 -5.51 8.52
C ILE A 60 -8.84 -6.30 7.40
N GLU A 61 -9.08 -5.88 6.14
CA GLU A 61 -8.56 -6.55 4.96
C GLU A 61 -7.80 -5.57 4.06
N TRP A 62 -6.48 -5.70 4.07
CA TRP A 62 -5.59 -4.92 3.23
C TRP A 62 -5.57 -5.45 1.80
N GLN A 63 -5.61 -4.55 0.83
CA GLN A 63 -5.73 -4.91 -0.59
C GLN A 63 -4.38 -4.99 -1.32
N GLY A 64 -3.25 -4.90 -0.62
CA GLY A 64 -1.92 -4.97 -1.23
C GLY A 64 -1.24 -3.62 -1.40
N VAL A 65 -0.22 -3.59 -2.26
CA VAL A 65 0.57 -2.41 -2.61
C VAL A 65 0.23 -2.01 -4.04
N GLY A 66 -0.70 -1.07 -4.17
CA GLY A 66 -1.08 -0.51 -5.45
C GLY A 66 -0.04 0.50 -5.91
N VAL A 67 0.54 0.30 -7.09
CA VAL A 67 1.56 1.19 -7.66
C VAL A 67 1.06 1.83 -8.95
N GLU A 68 1.28 3.14 -9.09
CA GLU A 68 1.12 3.86 -10.35
C GLU A 68 2.48 4.26 -10.94
N TRP A 69 2.72 3.87 -12.19
CA TRP A 69 3.99 4.10 -12.87
C TRP A 69 3.93 5.23 -13.91
N ARG A 70 4.22 6.48 -13.52
CA ARG A 70 4.46 7.58 -14.48
C ARG A 70 5.96 7.91 -14.56
N SER A 71 6.52 8.34 -15.70
CA SER A 71 5.85 8.77 -16.94
C SER A 71 5.60 7.72 -18.03
N SER A 72 6.42 6.68 -18.30
CA SER A 72 7.71 6.26 -17.71
C SER A 72 8.76 5.99 -18.82
N PRO A 73 9.88 6.74 -18.92
CA PRO A 73 10.86 6.59 -20.01
C PRO A 73 11.72 5.32 -19.91
N ILE A 74 12.07 4.92 -18.68
CA ILE A 74 12.83 3.69 -18.36
C ILE A 74 12.12 2.91 -17.24
N LEU A 75 11.31 3.60 -16.43
CA LEU A 75 10.82 3.27 -15.10
C LEU A 75 10.24 4.56 -14.48
N GLY A 76 9.94 4.57 -13.17
CA GLY A 76 9.29 5.70 -12.50
C GLY A 76 10.07 7.02 -12.61
N SER A 77 9.36 8.12 -12.87
CA SER A 77 9.93 9.43 -13.22
C SER A 77 8.96 10.61 -13.02
N SER A 78 7.87 10.41 -12.27
CA SER A 78 6.91 11.47 -11.93
C SER A 78 7.51 12.49 -10.96
N ILE A 79 7.10 13.75 -11.07
CA ILE A 79 7.48 14.84 -10.14
C ILE A 79 6.72 14.72 -8.80
N LEU A 80 5.54 14.10 -8.79
CA LEU A 80 4.65 14.01 -7.61
C LEU A 80 4.94 12.81 -6.70
N GLY A 81 5.99 12.03 -6.99
CA GLY A 81 6.19 10.70 -6.37
C GLY A 81 5.41 9.62 -7.12
N ASN A 82 5.92 8.39 -7.07
CA ASN A 82 5.14 7.24 -7.51
C ASN A 82 3.98 7.09 -6.53
N TYR A 83 2.73 7.14 -6.99
CA TYR A 83 1.58 6.90 -6.12
C TYR A 83 1.61 5.43 -5.71
N VAL A 84 2.09 5.18 -4.50
CA VAL A 84 2.09 3.87 -3.87
C VAL A 84 0.99 3.90 -2.81
N ASN A 85 -0.10 3.21 -3.06
CA ASN A 85 -1.29 3.23 -2.23
C ASN A 85 -1.55 1.86 -1.61
N SER A 86 -2.07 1.83 -0.40
CA SER A 86 -2.66 0.64 0.19
C SER A 86 -4.05 0.97 0.71
N LYS A 87 -5.04 0.15 0.33
CA LYS A 87 -6.42 0.30 0.79
C LYS A 87 -6.72 -0.73 1.87
N ALA A 88 -7.35 -0.31 2.94
CA ALA A 88 -7.90 -1.17 3.98
C ALA A 88 -9.42 -1.18 3.88
N LYS A 89 -10.02 -2.36 3.74
CA LYS A 89 -11.47 -2.54 3.98
C LYS A 89 -11.67 -2.85 5.46
N ILE A 90 -12.44 -2.03 6.15
CA ILE A 90 -12.73 -2.15 7.57
C ILE A 90 -14.17 -2.60 7.73
N PHE A 91 -14.37 -3.80 8.28
CA PHE A 91 -15.66 -4.46 8.38
C PHE A 91 -16.21 -4.35 9.80
N VAL A 92 -17.51 -4.05 9.89
CA VAL A 92 -18.29 -4.07 11.15
C VAL A 92 -19.32 -5.20 11.17
N SER A 93 -19.52 -5.84 10.02
CA SER A 93 -20.17 -7.14 9.84
C SER A 93 -19.66 -7.76 8.53
N SER A 94 -20.06 -8.99 8.23
CA SER A 94 -19.67 -9.69 7.00
C SER A 94 -19.97 -8.92 5.70
N ASP A 95 -21.02 -8.11 5.68
CA ASP A 95 -21.51 -7.36 4.52
C ASP A 95 -21.39 -5.83 4.65
N LYS A 96 -21.04 -5.32 5.84
CA LYS A 96 -20.92 -3.88 6.10
C LYS A 96 -19.47 -3.48 6.31
N PHE A 97 -18.97 -2.65 5.41
CA PHE A 97 -17.61 -2.15 5.45
C PHE A 97 -17.49 -0.78 4.77
N PHE A 98 -16.40 -0.10 5.09
CA PHE A 98 -15.93 1.08 4.40
C PHE A 98 -14.44 0.91 4.07
N THR A 99 -13.94 1.70 3.13
CA THR A 99 -12.57 1.60 2.66
C THR A 99 -11.79 2.86 3.00
N VAL A 100 -10.57 2.69 3.50
CA VAL A 100 -9.63 3.78 3.77
C VAL A 100 -8.41 3.61 2.89
N ARG A 101 -7.95 4.68 2.24
CA ARG A 101 -6.73 4.69 1.42
C ARG A 101 -5.60 5.36 2.18
N PHE A 102 -4.43 4.71 2.17
CA PHE A 102 -3.18 5.27 2.67
C PHE A 102 -2.17 5.39 1.52
N THR A 103 -1.56 6.56 1.36
CA THR A 103 -0.51 6.79 0.36
C THR A 103 0.85 6.73 1.06
N LEU A 104 1.79 5.95 0.55
CA LEU A 104 3.09 5.75 1.17
C LEU A 104 3.81 7.07 1.49
N THR A 105 3.79 8.04 0.57
CA THR A 105 4.46 9.34 0.74
C THR A 105 3.75 10.29 1.71
N ASP A 106 2.47 10.08 1.96
CA ASP A 106 1.70 10.86 2.91
C ASP A 106 2.01 10.39 4.33
N GLU A 107 2.17 9.08 4.50
CA GLU A 107 2.28 8.42 5.81
C GLU A 107 3.68 8.03 6.26
N ALA A 108 4.62 7.86 5.32
CA ALA A 108 5.99 7.47 5.60
C ALA A 108 6.99 8.25 4.72
N GLU A 109 8.22 8.35 5.20
CA GLU A 109 9.33 8.95 4.48
C GLU A 109 10.51 7.99 4.43
N TYR A 110 11.26 8.02 3.33
CA TYR A 110 12.44 7.16 3.17
C TYR A 110 13.64 7.83 3.82
N ASP A 111 14.17 7.20 4.86
CA ASP A 111 15.40 7.60 5.52
C ASP A 111 16.60 7.02 4.74
N GLY A 112 17.38 7.90 4.12
CA GLY A 112 18.54 7.53 3.31
C GLY A 112 19.73 7.00 4.11
N ASP A 113 19.87 7.41 5.38
CA ASP A 113 20.95 6.95 6.24
C ASP A 113 20.65 5.52 6.74
N LEU A 114 19.39 5.25 7.08
CA LEU A 114 18.90 3.95 7.52
C LEU A 114 18.54 3.01 6.37
N ASN A 115 18.49 3.53 5.14
CA ASN A 115 18.05 2.84 3.92
C ASN A 115 16.67 2.16 4.06
N LYS A 116 15.73 2.80 4.75
CA LYS A 116 14.37 2.25 4.99
C LYS A 116 13.33 3.35 5.18
N TYR A 117 12.06 3.00 5.04
CA TYR A 117 10.97 3.88 5.42
C TYR A 117 10.83 4.02 6.93
N ILE A 118 10.44 5.21 7.37
CA ILE A 118 10.01 5.54 8.73
C ILE A 118 8.64 6.22 8.68
N LEU A 119 7.80 5.98 9.69
CA LEU A 119 6.48 6.63 9.75
C LEU A 119 6.64 8.12 10.00
N LYS A 120 5.91 8.93 9.23
CA LYS A 120 5.87 10.38 9.45
C LYS A 120 5.04 10.70 10.69
N HIS A 121 5.38 11.81 11.34
CA HIS A 121 4.59 12.31 12.47
C HIS A 121 3.12 12.63 12.11
N SER A 122 2.80 12.78 10.82
CA SER A 122 1.43 12.93 10.32
C SER A 122 0.59 11.65 10.49
N LEU A 123 1.20 10.46 10.44
CA LEU A 123 0.48 9.22 10.74
C LEU A 123 0.44 9.02 12.26
N ASN A 124 -0.54 9.66 12.90
CA ASN A 124 -0.71 9.67 14.35
C ASN A 124 -2.18 9.40 14.74
N PRO A 125 -2.48 9.14 16.04
CA PRO A 125 -3.81 8.81 16.52
C PRO A 125 -4.89 9.77 16.02
N ASN A 126 -4.69 11.07 16.23
CA ASN A 126 -5.70 12.10 15.92
C ASN A 126 -5.99 12.16 14.43
N ASN A 127 -4.96 12.04 13.58
CA ASN A 127 -5.15 12.08 12.14
C ASN A 127 -5.84 10.81 11.63
N ILE A 128 -5.56 9.64 12.22
CA ILE A 128 -6.30 8.41 11.91
C ILE A 128 -7.76 8.56 12.32
N ASP A 129 -8.04 9.16 13.49
CA ASP A 129 -9.42 9.39 13.94
C ASP A 129 -10.21 10.27 12.95
N SER A 130 -9.63 11.41 12.57
CA SER A 130 -10.26 12.34 11.62
C SER A 130 -10.43 11.70 10.24
N LEU A 131 -9.47 10.90 9.79
CA LEU A 131 -9.57 10.14 8.54
C LEU A 131 -10.71 9.12 8.61
N LEU A 132 -10.85 8.38 9.71
CA LEU A 132 -11.94 7.42 9.88
C LEU A 132 -13.31 8.11 9.91
N GLU A 133 -13.45 9.22 10.63
CA GLU A 133 -14.70 9.98 10.66
C GLU A 133 -15.12 10.39 9.24
N LEU A 134 -14.18 10.96 8.48
CA LEU A 134 -14.41 11.35 7.08
C LEU A 134 -14.81 10.16 6.20
N GLU A 135 -14.08 9.04 6.27
CA GLU A 135 -14.37 7.89 5.39
C GLU A 135 -15.66 7.15 5.78
N ILE A 136 -16.03 7.17 7.06
CA ILE A 136 -17.33 6.66 7.52
C ILE A 136 -18.46 7.53 6.97
N GLU A 137 -18.33 8.85 7.03
CA GLU A 137 -19.30 9.79 6.44
C GLU A 137 -19.41 9.59 4.92
N ASN A 138 -18.27 9.45 4.24
CA ASN A 138 -18.22 9.17 2.80
C ASN A 138 -18.93 7.87 2.44
N ALA A 139 -18.69 6.79 3.19
CA ALA A 139 -19.30 5.49 2.96
C ALA A 139 -20.82 5.53 3.17
N VAL A 140 -21.29 6.13 4.28
CA VAL A 140 -22.73 6.26 4.57
C VAL A 140 -23.43 7.17 3.55
N GLY A 141 -22.74 8.21 3.09
CA GLY A 141 -23.22 9.12 2.04
C GLY A 141 -23.21 8.52 0.63
N ASN A 142 -22.65 7.31 0.45
CA ASN A 142 -22.40 6.68 -0.85
C ASN A 142 -21.49 7.50 -1.78
N PHE A 143 -20.56 8.26 -1.21
CA PHE A 143 -19.55 9.00 -1.97
C PHE A 143 -18.39 8.09 -2.41
N ASN A 144 -18.12 7.02 -1.66
CA ASN A 144 -17.12 6.00 -2.01
C ASN A 144 -17.77 4.83 -2.75
N ILE A 145 -17.40 4.64 -4.02
CA ILE A 145 -17.90 3.54 -4.85
C ILE A 145 -17.46 2.19 -4.26
N GLY A 146 -18.43 1.31 -4.02
CA GLY A 146 -18.20 -0.07 -3.59
C GLY A 146 -18.20 -0.28 -2.07
N ASP A 147 -18.16 0.79 -1.28
CA ASP A 147 -18.38 0.71 0.17
C ASP A 147 -19.83 0.30 0.47
N LYS A 148 -20.01 -0.40 1.60
CA LYS A 148 -21.29 -0.98 2.00
C LYS A 148 -21.62 -0.66 3.45
N LEU A 149 -21.31 0.55 3.91
CA LEU A 149 -21.62 0.98 5.27
C LEU A 149 -22.95 1.74 5.30
N ASP A 150 -23.85 1.37 6.21
CA ASP A 150 -25.08 2.12 6.45
C ASP A 150 -25.01 2.87 7.79
N GLN A 151 -26.02 3.70 8.07
CA GLN A 151 -26.10 4.49 9.31
C GLN A 151 -26.10 3.64 10.59
N LEU A 152 -26.56 2.39 10.52
CA LEU A 152 -26.58 1.50 11.69
C LEU A 152 -25.19 0.91 11.91
N GLY A 153 -24.52 0.51 10.84
CA GLY A 153 -23.13 0.04 10.83
C GLY A 153 -22.17 1.12 11.32
N SER A 154 -22.30 2.37 10.85
CA SER A 154 -21.42 3.46 11.28
C SER A 154 -21.51 3.73 12.78
N LYS A 155 -22.71 3.66 13.37
CA LYS A 155 -22.94 3.84 14.82
C LYS A 155 -22.28 2.77 15.70
N LYS A 156 -21.83 1.65 15.12
CA LYS A 156 -21.08 0.61 15.85
C LYS A 156 -19.59 0.95 15.95
N ILE A 157 -19.06 1.75 15.05
CA ILE A 157 -17.64 2.12 15.02
C ILE A 157 -17.45 3.26 15.99
N LYS A 158 -16.90 2.96 17.17
CA LYS A 158 -16.69 3.94 18.22
C LYS A 158 -15.37 3.70 18.91
N LYS A 159 -14.81 4.78 19.46
CA LYS A 159 -13.66 4.65 20.35
C LYS A 159 -14.04 3.92 21.62
N SER A 160 -13.17 3.01 22.01
CA SER A 160 -13.35 2.14 23.17
C SER A 160 -11.97 1.79 23.73
N ARG A 161 -11.91 1.56 25.05
CA ARG A 161 -10.68 1.08 25.72
C ARG A 161 -10.51 -0.43 25.61
N GLU A 162 -11.61 -1.13 25.32
CA GLU A 162 -11.67 -2.57 25.09
C GLU A 162 -11.18 -2.94 23.69
N GLY A 163 -11.39 -2.05 22.71
CA GLY A 163 -11.00 -2.25 21.32
C GLY A 163 -11.74 -3.42 20.65
N SER A 164 -11.09 -4.04 19.67
CA SER A 164 -11.60 -5.16 18.87
C SER A 164 -10.63 -6.36 18.89
N PRO A 165 -10.34 -6.97 20.06
CA PRO A 165 -9.32 -8.01 20.20
C PRO A 165 -9.61 -9.31 19.40
N LYS A 166 -10.84 -9.48 18.91
CA LYS A 166 -11.27 -10.62 18.08
C LYS A 166 -11.31 -10.29 16.59
N ALA A 167 -10.90 -9.09 16.18
CA ALA A 167 -10.89 -8.69 14.78
C ALA A 167 -9.99 -9.62 13.97
N LYS A 168 -10.50 -10.14 12.85
CA LYS A 168 -9.69 -10.89 11.90
C LYS A 168 -8.87 -9.92 11.05
N ILE A 169 -7.56 -10.11 11.00
CA ILE A 169 -6.67 -9.26 10.20
C ILE A 169 -6.16 -10.04 8.99
N ILE A 170 -6.29 -9.45 7.80
CA ILE A 170 -5.72 -9.97 6.56
C ILE A 170 -4.76 -8.90 6.02
N TYR A 171 -3.48 -9.13 6.22
CA TYR A 171 -2.42 -8.32 5.61
C TYR A 171 -2.18 -8.74 4.17
N ASN A 172 -1.78 -7.80 3.34
CA ASN A 172 -1.40 -8.08 1.96
C ASN A 172 -0.33 -7.09 1.51
N LEU A 173 0.79 -7.61 1.02
CA LEU A 173 1.91 -6.83 0.47
C LEU A 173 2.15 -7.13 -1.01
N GLU A 174 1.26 -7.86 -1.67
CA GLU A 174 1.36 -8.13 -3.10
C GLU A 174 1.24 -6.82 -3.89
N ILE A 175 2.18 -6.63 -4.82
CA ILE A 175 2.21 -5.46 -5.68
C ILE A 175 1.25 -5.67 -6.84
N HIS A 176 0.41 -4.68 -7.08
CA HIS A 176 -0.50 -4.63 -8.23
C HIS A 176 -0.51 -3.23 -8.83
N GLU A 177 -0.82 -3.14 -10.12
CA GLU A 177 -0.97 -1.85 -10.79
C GLU A 177 -2.33 -1.22 -10.40
N LEU A 178 -2.35 0.10 -10.19
CA LEU A 178 -3.58 0.82 -9.91
C LEU A 178 -4.39 1.00 -11.21
N GLU A 179 -5.63 0.49 -11.20
CA GLU A 179 -6.62 0.74 -12.25
C GLU A 179 -7.58 1.86 -11.78
N TYR A 180 -7.80 2.87 -12.62
CA TYR A 180 -8.64 4.05 -12.33
C TYR A 180 -9.95 4.04 -13.12
#